data_AF-W0I935-F1
#
_entry.id   AF-W0I935-F1
#
_cell.length_a   1.000
_cell.length_b   1.000
_cell.length_c   1.000
_cell.angle_alpha   90.00
_cell.angle_beta   90.00
_cell.angle_gamma   90.00
#
_symmetry.space_group_name_H-M   'P 1'
#
loop_
_entity.id
_entity.type
_entity.pdbx_description
1 polymer ?
#
loop_
_entity_poly.entity_id
_entity_poly.type
_entity_poly.pdbx_seq_one_letter_code
_entity_poly.pdbx_strand_id
1 'polypeptide(L)'
;MAYGIGIDIDPGTGNGYTGDTDAWGRSISFKNGYAIDYELYGWWNDANGRLEFNFGASEGMQLIKYNNGWIYDWQNNFPGYLVKYTGNTSVGLQTIEIRIPWEALGGRTNKLAIIAWVTGGSGSAVDVLPESTVVADSENEWGDSDTFSELAVIEIPIPKPELTVKLSSNVLDIEPWQPANITVEVKNLGKVDAKNVKVVLYDNDELLSSWIVNVSAEASVSLVYTYEYPGSWGIHVFKAVVDPDNTIEEVNEENNVASLELEVGKTVKAQSDMVNLGKYVWPRLYEKKYPIVEELLQNLTKAKVPLKYQENITKFQMKLNESIKLFNEGKDMIEIQNLELRGSLKIFGAYSRLLRIQREIEKFLEAVQDELLSAKLTKNIDGNLDDWSPETLVYEDTTGFGQQGANLKALYVDYDDNFLYIALTTENKASWRIAYGFALDYKDGGYTGDTDAWGRKISFTRGVDAELYFWWFGEFFGEKGTDKIETMQLILWNGTGWEYYDLQDVGFAAWTGSTNGLQTLEIAVPWDALGGKPEKIAIVTWITGANAGDSAVETLPDDPAVHDLDPGQEWTDADTISTFAEVKIS
;
A
#
# COMPACT_ATOMS: atom_id res chain seq x y z
N MET A 1 73.82 -12.17 -40.44
CA MET A 1 73.60 -12.24 -38.98
C MET A 1 72.80 -13.48 -38.64
N ALA A 2 73.10 -14.16 -37.53
CA ALA A 2 72.30 -15.25 -37.00
C ALA A 2 71.39 -14.75 -35.87
N TYR A 3 70.19 -15.33 -35.79
CA TYR A 3 69.21 -15.11 -34.73
C TYR A 3 68.89 -16.46 -34.10
N GLY A 4 69.05 -16.54 -32.78
CA GLY A 4 68.77 -17.73 -31.99
C GLY A 4 67.66 -17.48 -30.97
N ILE A 5 66.85 -18.49 -30.68
CA ILE A 5 65.91 -18.46 -29.56
C ILE A 5 65.98 -19.79 -28.81
N GLY A 6 66.33 -19.75 -27.52
CA GLY A 6 66.36 -20.89 -26.64
C GLY A 6 65.05 -21.01 -25.88
N ILE A 7 64.49 -22.22 -25.84
CA ILE A 7 63.28 -22.54 -25.09
C ILE A 7 63.61 -23.70 -24.15
N ASP A 8 63.38 -23.46 -22.87
CA ASP A 8 63.43 -24.44 -21.77
C ASP A 8 61.99 -24.67 -21.30
N ILE A 9 61.48 -25.88 -21.46
CA ILE A 9 60.07 -26.21 -21.18
C ILE A 9 59.83 -26.64 -19.73
N ASP A 10 60.89 -26.85 -18.95
CA ASP A 10 60.86 -27.21 -17.54
C ASP A 10 61.90 -26.43 -16.72
N PRO A 11 61.87 -25.07 -16.74
CA PRO A 11 62.94 -24.27 -16.17
C PRO A 11 63.11 -24.51 -14.67
N GLY A 12 64.38 -24.64 -14.26
CA GLY A 12 64.81 -24.92 -12.89
C GLY A 12 65.07 -26.39 -12.59
N THR A 13 64.78 -27.32 -13.51
CA THR A 13 65.12 -28.75 -13.35
C THR A 13 66.57 -29.04 -13.72
N GLY A 14 67.15 -28.24 -14.62
CA GLY A 14 68.44 -28.51 -15.25
C GLY A 14 68.40 -29.64 -16.28
N ASN A 15 67.21 -30.11 -16.67
CA ASN A 15 67.05 -31.06 -17.77
C ASN A 15 67.07 -30.30 -19.09
N GLY A 16 67.82 -30.79 -20.08
CA GLY A 16 68.01 -30.11 -21.36
C GLY A 16 69.49 -29.93 -21.66
N TYR A 17 69.81 -28.96 -22.51
CA TYR A 17 71.18 -28.68 -22.93
C TYR A 17 71.85 -27.60 -22.04
N THR A 18 73.02 -27.93 -21.49
CA THR A 18 73.86 -27.03 -20.67
C THR A 18 75.33 -27.04 -21.11
N GLY A 19 75.60 -27.29 -22.39
CA GLY A 19 76.96 -27.28 -22.92
C GLY A 19 77.53 -25.88 -23.11
N ASP A 20 78.80 -25.81 -23.52
CA ASP A 20 79.55 -24.56 -23.67
C ASP A 20 79.25 -23.81 -25.00
N THR A 21 78.39 -24.38 -25.86
CA THR A 21 78.05 -23.79 -27.17
C THR A 21 76.58 -23.88 -27.54
N ASP A 22 76.06 -23.02 -28.43
CA ASP A 22 74.73 -23.23 -29.03
C ASP A 22 74.68 -24.48 -29.92
N ALA A 23 73.52 -24.78 -30.52
CA ALA A 23 73.35 -25.90 -31.45
C ALA A 23 74.25 -25.84 -32.69
N TRP A 24 74.90 -24.72 -32.97
CA TRP A 24 75.77 -24.51 -34.13
C TRP A 24 77.25 -24.32 -33.74
N GLY A 25 77.61 -24.52 -32.47
CA GLY A 25 78.99 -24.47 -32.00
C GLY A 25 79.50 -23.05 -31.69
N ARG A 26 78.61 -22.07 -31.53
CA ARG A 26 78.94 -20.71 -31.07
C ARG A 26 79.07 -20.70 -29.56
N SER A 27 79.96 -19.90 -28.98
CA SER A 27 80.31 -19.83 -27.55
C SER A 27 79.20 -19.26 -26.65
N ILE A 28 77.99 -19.81 -26.76
CA ILE A 28 76.78 -19.41 -26.04
C ILE A 28 76.34 -20.60 -25.17
N SER A 29 76.15 -20.36 -23.88
CA SER A 29 75.87 -21.41 -22.89
C SER A 29 74.80 -20.97 -21.90
N PHE A 30 74.26 -21.92 -21.13
CA PHE A 30 73.15 -21.70 -20.19
C PHE A 30 73.52 -22.23 -18.80
N LYS A 31 73.19 -21.49 -17.75
CA LYS A 31 73.45 -21.87 -16.34
C LYS A 31 72.27 -21.52 -15.42
N ASN A 32 72.48 -21.71 -14.11
CA ASN A 32 71.53 -21.29 -13.06
C ASN A 32 70.17 -22.01 -13.12
N GLY A 33 70.18 -23.30 -13.46
CA GLY A 33 68.97 -24.12 -13.55
C GLY A 33 68.21 -24.01 -14.86
N TYR A 34 68.68 -23.19 -15.81
CA TYR A 34 68.20 -23.15 -17.19
C TYR A 34 69.01 -24.12 -18.06
N ALA A 35 68.30 -24.96 -18.79
CA ALA A 35 68.85 -25.93 -19.70
C ALA A 35 67.90 -26.03 -20.90
N ILE A 36 68.31 -25.53 -22.08
CA ILE A 36 67.35 -25.41 -23.19
C ILE A 36 67.03 -26.78 -23.79
N ASP A 37 65.75 -27.07 -23.98
CA ASP A 37 65.27 -28.27 -24.67
C ASP A 37 65.20 -28.07 -26.18
N TYR A 38 64.99 -26.82 -26.59
CA TYR A 38 64.82 -26.44 -27.98
C TYR A 38 65.61 -25.18 -28.30
N GLU A 39 66.16 -25.14 -29.51
CA GLU A 39 66.77 -23.95 -30.08
C GLU A 39 66.10 -23.65 -31.43
N LEU A 40 65.68 -22.41 -31.65
CA LEU A 40 65.28 -21.92 -32.95
C LEU A 40 66.45 -21.17 -33.56
N TYR A 41 66.73 -21.41 -34.84
CA TYR A 41 67.82 -20.75 -35.55
C TYR A 41 67.39 -20.22 -36.91
N GLY A 42 67.80 -18.99 -37.23
CA GLY A 42 67.68 -18.40 -38.56
C GLY A 42 68.85 -17.49 -38.90
N TRP A 43 69.31 -17.56 -40.15
CA TRP A 43 70.36 -16.70 -40.71
C TRP A 43 69.75 -15.65 -41.62
N TRP A 44 69.98 -14.38 -41.32
CA TRP A 44 69.59 -13.29 -42.20
C TRP A 44 70.56 -13.15 -43.36
N ASN A 45 70.04 -13.34 -44.57
CA ASN A 45 70.76 -13.19 -45.82
C ASN A 45 70.64 -11.75 -46.34
N ASP A 46 71.68 -10.94 -46.12
CA ASP A 46 71.70 -9.53 -46.51
C ASP A 46 71.56 -9.29 -48.01
N ALA A 47 71.98 -10.24 -48.85
CA ALA A 47 71.88 -10.11 -50.31
C ALA A 47 70.44 -10.25 -50.81
N ASN A 48 69.65 -11.11 -50.15
CA ASN A 48 68.29 -11.44 -50.55
C ASN A 48 67.23 -10.79 -49.66
N GLY A 49 67.63 -10.21 -48.52
CA GLY A 49 66.73 -9.58 -47.56
C GLY A 49 65.73 -10.56 -46.94
N ARG A 50 66.16 -11.81 -46.70
CA ARG A 50 65.31 -12.88 -46.18
C ARG A 50 66.00 -13.69 -45.09
N LEU A 51 65.19 -14.25 -44.19
CA LEU A 51 65.62 -15.15 -43.14
C LEU A 51 65.67 -16.58 -43.69
N GLU A 52 66.81 -17.25 -43.54
CA GLU A 52 67.10 -18.56 -44.13
C GLU A 52 67.68 -19.55 -43.10
N PHE A 53 67.50 -20.84 -43.32
CA PHE A 53 68.18 -21.90 -42.61
C PHE A 53 68.62 -23.01 -43.57
N ASN A 54 69.30 -24.04 -43.06
CA ASN A 54 69.84 -25.14 -43.87
C ASN A 54 70.72 -24.63 -45.04
N PHE A 55 71.71 -23.79 -44.70
CA PHE A 55 72.66 -23.21 -45.66
C PHE A 55 71.99 -22.45 -46.83
N GLY A 56 70.85 -21.80 -46.58
CA GLY A 56 70.11 -21.02 -47.59
C GLY A 56 69.06 -21.81 -48.37
N ALA A 57 68.92 -23.12 -48.12
CA ALA A 57 67.97 -23.98 -48.83
C ALA A 57 66.51 -23.79 -48.39
N SER A 58 66.28 -23.19 -47.22
CA SER A 58 64.93 -23.03 -46.67
C SER A 58 64.76 -21.65 -46.04
N GLU A 59 63.54 -21.13 -46.10
CA GLU A 59 63.20 -19.79 -45.60
C GLU A 59 62.52 -19.88 -44.23
N GLY A 60 62.87 -18.99 -43.30
CA GLY A 60 62.36 -18.94 -41.93
C GLY A 60 63.40 -19.35 -40.88
N MET A 61 62.92 -19.89 -39.75
CA MET A 61 63.76 -20.45 -38.68
C MET A 61 63.54 -21.95 -38.52
N GLN A 62 64.61 -22.66 -38.20
CA GLN A 62 64.62 -24.08 -37.88
C GLN A 62 64.37 -24.29 -36.39
N LEU A 63 63.36 -25.07 -36.00
CA LEU A 63 63.20 -25.55 -34.62
C LEU A 63 64.03 -26.82 -34.46
N ILE A 64 65.00 -26.77 -33.56
CA ILE A 64 65.98 -27.82 -33.26
C ILE A 64 65.63 -28.35 -31.87
N LYS A 65 65.59 -29.67 -31.72
CA LYS A 65 65.38 -30.31 -30.41
C LYS A 65 66.69 -30.85 -29.85
N TYR A 66 66.93 -30.64 -28.57
CA TYR A 66 67.95 -31.37 -27.83
C TYR A 66 67.37 -32.66 -27.23
N ASN A 67 68.05 -33.79 -27.47
CA ASN A 67 67.77 -35.06 -26.82
C ASN A 67 69.04 -35.93 -26.84
N ASN A 68 69.93 -35.73 -25.87
CA ASN A 68 71.27 -36.34 -25.85
C ASN A 68 72.08 -36.06 -27.14
N GLY A 69 71.77 -34.94 -27.81
CA GLY A 69 72.24 -34.56 -29.14
C GLY A 69 71.22 -33.67 -29.85
N TRP A 70 71.70 -32.82 -30.77
CA TRP A 70 70.84 -31.89 -31.52
C TRP A 70 70.16 -32.55 -32.72
N ILE A 71 68.84 -32.39 -32.82
CA ILE A 71 68.01 -32.89 -33.92
C ILE A 71 67.57 -31.68 -34.75
N TYR A 72 68.26 -31.44 -35.86
CA TYR A 72 68.10 -30.22 -36.65
C TYR A 72 66.81 -30.18 -37.47
N ASP A 73 66.30 -31.30 -37.94
CA ASP A 73 65.10 -31.36 -38.79
C ASP A 73 63.79 -31.56 -38.00
N TRP A 74 63.79 -31.29 -36.68
CA TRP A 74 62.67 -31.57 -35.78
C TRP A 74 61.35 -30.92 -36.21
N GLN A 75 61.41 -29.69 -36.72
CA GLN A 75 60.24 -28.94 -37.21
C GLN A 75 59.47 -29.65 -38.33
N ASN A 76 60.14 -30.47 -39.15
CA ASN A 76 59.53 -31.12 -40.31
C ASN A 76 58.43 -32.12 -39.92
N ASN A 77 58.40 -32.54 -38.66
CA ASN A 77 57.38 -33.45 -38.13
C ASN A 77 56.06 -32.76 -37.80
N PHE A 78 56.00 -31.42 -37.82
CA PHE A 78 54.88 -30.65 -37.29
C PHE A 78 54.35 -29.65 -38.32
N PRO A 79 53.31 -30.00 -39.11
CA PRO A 79 52.74 -29.10 -40.13
C PRO A 79 52.13 -27.82 -39.53
N GLY A 80 51.86 -27.80 -38.22
CA GLY A 80 51.42 -26.62 -37.48
C GLY A 80 52.53 -25.57 -37.24
N TYR A 81 53.80 -25.96 -37.34
CA TYR A 81 54.93 -25.06 -37.16
C TYR A 81 55.00 -24.02 -38.29
N LEU A 82 55.09 -22.73 -37.94
CA LEU A 82 55.12 -21.65 -38.91
C LEU A 82 55.99 -20.50 -38.41
N VAL A 83 56.78 -19.92 -39.31
CA VAL A 83 57.55 -18.70 -39.07
C VAL A 83 57.15 -17.66 -40.10
N LYS A 84 56.90 -16.43 -39.65
CA LYS A 84 56.75 -15.24 -40.48
C LYS A 84 57.70 -14.16 -39.98
N TYR A 85 58.16 -13.30 -40.87
CA TYR A 85 59.08 -12.24 -40.51
C TYR A 85 58.90 -11.05 -41.45
N THR A 86 59.41 -9.90 -41.04
CA THR A 86 59.50 -8.68 -41.87
C THR A 86 60.94 -8.19 -41.92
N GLY A 87 61.29 -7.47 -42.98
CA GLY A 87 62.65 -6.94 -43.20
C GLY A 87 62.98 -6.84 -44.69
N ASN A 88 64.14 -6.29 -45.01
CA ASN A 88 64.70 -6.27 -46.37
C ASN A 88 66.20 -5.94 -46.34
N THR A 89 66.82 -5.89 -47.52
CA THR A 89 68.27 -5.65 -47.68
C THR A 89 68.74 -4.29 -47.12
N SER A 90 67.85 -3.31 -46.94
CA SER A 90 68.20 -1.98 -46.44
C SER A 90 68.09 -1.85 -44.91
N VAL A 91 67.19 -2.61 -44.28
CA VAL A 91 66.87 -2.47 -42.85
C VAL A 91 67.18 -3.71 -42.02
N GLY A 92 67.62 -4.80 -42.66
CA GLY A 92 67.79 -6.09 -41.99
C GLY A 92 66.46 -6.72 -41.57
N LEU A 93 66.53 -7.69 -40.66
CA LEU A 93 65.36 -8.28 -40.01
C LEU A 93 64.70 -7.26 -39.07
N GLN A 94 63.37 -7.19 -39.08
CA GLN A 94 62.60 -6.25 -38.25
C GLN A 94 61.68 -6.96 -37.25
N THR A 95 60.89 -7.94 -37.69
CA THR A 95 60.02 -8.72 -36.80
C THR A 95 60.10 -10.20 -37.12
N ILE A 96 59.89 -11.06 -36.12
CA ILE A 96 59.65 -12.49 -36.29
C ILE A 96 58.39 -12.86 -35.50
N GLU A 97 57.50 -13.62 -36.11
CA GLU A 97 56.36 -14.28 -35.49
C GLU A 97 56.49 -15.80 -35.69
N ILE A 98 56.41 -16.56 -34.59
CA ILE A 98 56.59 -18.01 -34.59
C ILE A 98 55.35 -18.66 -33.98
N ARG A 99 54.78 -19.63 -34.70
CA ARG A 99 53.75 -20.53 -34.18
C ARG A 99 54.37 -21.90 -33.98
N ILE A 100 54.41 -22.36 -32.73
CA ILE A 100 54.88 -23.69 -32.36
C ILE A 100 53.68 -24.48 -31.79
N PRO A 101 53.29 -25.62 -32.37
CA PRO A 101 52.23 -26.43 -31.79
C PRO A 101 52.76 -27.15 -30.53
N TRP A 102 51.94 -27.27 -29.48
CA TRP A 102 52.36 -27.86 -28.19
C TRP A 102 52.94 -29.27 -28.31
N GLU A 103 52.44 -30.07 -29.25
CA GLU A 103 52.98 -31.40 -29.56
C GLU A 103 54.46 -31.37 -30.03
N ALA A 104 54.91 -30.28 -30.66
CA ALA A 104 56.32 -30.10 -31.02
C ALA A 104 57.22 -29.87 -29.79
N LEU A 105 56.64 -29.34 -28.72
CA LEU A 105 57.29 -29.10 -27.42
C LEU A 105 57.05 -30.25 -26.42
N GLY A 106 56.58 -31.41 -26.89
CA GLY A 106 56.33 -32.58 -26.02
C GLY A 106 55.03 -32.51 -25.20
N GLY A 107 54.20 -31.49 -25.41
CA GLY A 107 52.94 -31.27 -24.69
C GLY A 107 52.82 -29.83 -24.17
N ARG A 108 51.65 -29.48 -23.62
CA ARG A 108 51.47 -28.19 -22.96
C ARG A 108 52.10 -28.23 -21.57
N THR A 109 52.97 -27.28 -21.28
CA THR A 109 53.55 -27.05 -19.95
C THR A 109 52.78 -25.93 -19.22
N ASN A 110 52.91 -25.87 -17.89
CA ASN A 110 52.38 -24.79 -17.06
C ASN A 110 53.36 -23.63 -16.91
N LYS A 111 54.62 -23.79 -17.31
CA LYS A 111 55.64 -22.74 -17.34
C LYS A 111 56.71 -23.05 -18.39
N LEU A 112 57.30 -22.04 -19.01
CA LEU A 112 58.49 -22.18 -19.85
C LEU A 112 59.43 -20.99 -19.67
N ALA A 113 60.70 -21.13 -20.00
CA ALA A 113 61.64 -20.04 -20.05
C ALA A 113 62.15 -19.84 -21.49
N ILE A 114 62.28 -18.58 -21.90
CA ILE A 114 62.68 -18.22 -23.26
C ILE A 114 63.74 -17.10 -23.25
N ILE A 115 64.65 -17.17 -24.22
CA ILE A 115 65.64 -16.14 -24.49
C ILE A 115 65.92 -16.08 -25.98
N ALA A 116 66.07 -14.88 -26.51
CA ALA A 116 66.44 -14.63 -27.90
C ALA A 116 67.79 -13.93 -27.95
N TRP A 117 68.64 -14.28 -28.90
CA TRP A 117 69.95 -13.66 -29.07
C TRP A 117 70.28 -13.42 -30.55
N VAL A 118 71.21 -12.51 -30.78
CA VAL A 118 71.79 -12.19 -32.09
C VAL A 118 73.27 -12.57 -32.06
N THR A 119 73.79 -13.19 -33.12
CA THR A 119 75.17 -13.72 -33.14
C THR A 119 75.74 -13.79 -34.57
N GLY A 120 77.05 -14.03 -34.70
CA GLY A 120 77.75 -14.18 -35.98
C GLY A 120 77.73 -15.59 -36.56
N GLY A 121 78.60 -15.86 -37.55
CA GLY A 121 78.81 -17.23 -38.06
C GLY A 121 79.58 -18.14 -37.09
N SER A 122 80.25 -17.54 -36.11
CA SER A 122 81.03 -18.14 -35.03
C SER A 122 81.10 -17.11 -33.89
N GLY A 123 81.59 -17.49 -32.71
CA GLY A 123 81.77 -16.56 -31.59
C GLY A 123 80.61 -16.58 -30.60
N SER A 124 80.34 -15.47 -29.95
CA SER A 124 79.36 -15.26 -28.87
C SER A 124 78.11 -14.51 -29.36
N ALA A 125 77.15 -14.24 -28.47
CA ALA A 125 76.05 -13.34 -28.77
C ALA A 125 76.53 -11.88 -28.77
N VAL A 126 75.82 -11.02 -29.48
CA VAL A 126 76.10 -9.58 -29.56
C VAL A 126 74.90 -8.71 -29.15
N ASP A 127 73.74 -9.35 -28.98
CA ASP A 127 72.55 -8.77 -28.38
C ASP A 127 71.65 -9.91 -27.84
N VAL A 128 70.85 -9.63 -26.82
CA VAL A 128 70.01 -10.64 -26.14
C VAL A 128 68.75 -10.04 -25.50
N LEU A 129 67.65 -10.80 -25.53
CA LEU A 129 66.39 -10.51 -24.83
C LEU A 129 65.91 -11.75 -24.04
N PRO A 130 65.62 -11.64 -22.74
CA PRO A 130 65.74 -10.43 -21.91
C PRO A 130 67.20 -9.93 -21.81
N GLU A 131 67.37 -8.62 -21.57
CA GLU A 131 68.67 -7.97 -21.50
C GLU A 131 69.57 -8.65 -20.46
N SER A 132 70.82 -8.93 -20.82
CA SER A 132 71.80 -9.57 -19.94
C SER A 132 73.12 -8.83 -20.03
N THR A 133 73.74 -8.57 -18.87
CA THR A 133 75.01 -7.84 -18.78
C THR A 133 76.20 -8.62 -19.34
N VAL A 134 76.04 -9.90 -19.68
CA VAL A 134 77.11 -10.70 -20.29
C VAL A 134 77.37 -10.29 -21.74
N VAL A 135 76.35 -9.73 -22.42
CA VAL A 135 76.40 -9.28 -23.84
C VAL A 135 76.58 -7.75 -23.93
N ALA A 136 77.32 -7.17 -22.98
CA ALA A 136 77.52 -5.73 -22.89
C ALA A 136 78.71 -5.31 -23.77
N ASP A 137 78.45 -4.40 -24.72
CA ASP A 137 79.41 -3.96 -25.76
C ASP A 137 80.85 -3.81 -25.24
N SER A 138 81.73 -4.66 -25.77
CA SER A 138 83.14 -4.78 -25.39
C SER A 138 84.06 -4.88 -26.62
N GLU A 139 85.36 -4.63 -26.44
CA GLU A 139 86.33 -4.71 -27.55
C GLU A 139 86.45 -6.11 -28.19
N ASN A 140 85.91 -7.17 -27.56
CA ASN A 140 85.97 -8.56 -28.03
C ASN A 140 84.61 -9.28 -28.03
N GLU A 141 83.52 -8.55 -28.21
CA GLU A 141 82.14 -9.08 -28.15
C GLU A 141 81.85 -10.24 -29.13
N TRP A 142 82.56 -10.32 -30.24
CA TRP A 142 82.37 -11.38 -31.23
C TRP A 142 83.19 -12.64 -30.96
N GLY A 143 84.11 -12.60 -30.00
CA GLY A 143 85.14 -13.62 -29.80
C GLY A 143 85.24 -14.13 -28.37
N ASP A 144 84.38 -13.66 -27.47
CA ASP A 144 84.29 -14.13 -26.10
C ASP A 144 83.28 -15.28 -25.97
N SER A 145 82.74 -15.47 -24.76
CA SER A 145 81.80 -16.53 -24.46
C SER A 145 80.74 -16.03 -23.50
N ASP A 146 79.49 -16.20 -23.90
CA ASP A 146 78.33 -15.81 -23.13
C ASP A 146 77.73 -16.99 -22.40
N THR A 147 77.46 -16.81 -21.11
CA THR A 147 76.68 -17.76 -20.33
C THR A 147 75.44 -17.09 -19.76
N PHE A 148 74.29 -17.37 -20.34
CA PHE A 148 73.00 -16.84 -19.90
C PHE A 148 72.54 -17.52 -18.60
N SER A 149 72.24 -16.72 -17.58
CA SER A 149 71.75 -17.18 -16.27
C SER A 149 70.33 -16.72 -15.92
N GLU A 150 69.71 -15.93 -16.80
CA GLU A 150 68.37 -15.38 -16.63
C GLU A 150 67.63 -15.45 -17.97
N LEU A 151 66.51 -16.17 -18.00
CA LEU A 151 65.61 -16.29 -19.14
C LEU A 151 64.25 -15.70 -18.75
N ALA A 152 63.46 -15.25 -19.72
CA ALA A 152 62.10 -14.79 -19.45
C ALA A 152 61.21 -15.99 -19.12
N VAL A 153 60.80 -16.11 -17.85
CA VAL A 153 59.88 -17.18 -17.41
C VAL A 153 58.44 -16.76 -17.66
N ILE A 154 57.69 -17.62 -18.36
CA ILE A 154 56.29 -17.42 -18.74
C ILE A 154 55.45 -18.49 -18.05
N GLU A 155 54.56 -18.07 -17.16
CA GLU A 155 53.54 -18.93 -16.56
C GLU A 155 52.35 -19.10 -17.53
N ILE A 156 51.96 -20.34 -17.78
CA ILE A 156 50.89 -20.72 -18.70
C ILE A 156 49.71 -21.26 -17.87
N PRO A 157 48.59 -20.52 -17.76
CA PRO A 157 47.47 -20.95 -16.94
C PRO A 157 46.89 -22.27 -17.44
N ILE A 158 46.63 -23.19 -16.52
CA ILE A 158 45.94 -24.45 -16.81
C ILE A 158 44.46 -24.10 -17.05
N PRO A 159 43.87 -24.44 -18.22
CA PRO A 159 42.47 -24.20 -18.44
C PRO A 159 41.65 -25.09 -17.49
N LYS A 160 40.65 -24.52 -16.83
CA LYS A 160 39.76 -25.20 -15.89
C LYS A 160 38.31 -25.18 -16.40
N PRO A 161 37.46 -26.11 -15.96
CA PRO A 161 36.00 -25.95 -16.04
C PRO A 161 35.54 -24.70 -15.29
N GLU A 162 34.33 -24.24 -15.61
CA GLU A 162 33.70 -23.11 -14.93
C GLU A 162 32.18 -23.31 -15.00
N LEU A 163 31.60 -23.88 -13.97
CA LEU A 163 30.20 -24.24 -13.85
C LEU A 163 29.38 -23.06 -13.33
N THR A 164 28.11 -23.07 -13.68
CA THR A 164 27.11 -22.15 -13.12
C THR A 164 25.74 -22.75 -13.27
N VAL A 165 24.79 -22.29 -12.46
CA VAL A 165 23.43 -22.83 -12.42
C VAL A 165 22.38 -21.74 -12.50
N LYS A 166 21.24 -22.07 -13.12
CA LYS A 166 20.03 -21.26 -13.13
C LYS A 166 18.83 -22.12 -12.78
N LEU A 167 17.88 -21.49 -12.08
CA LEU A 167 16.58 -22.08 -11.76
C LEU A 167 15.47 -21.32 -12.46
N SER A 168 14.47 -22.07 -12.94
CA SER A 168 13.23 -21.51 -13.46
C SER A 168 12.07 -22.46 -13.21
N SER A 169 10.85 -21.93 -13.21
CA SER A 169 9.61 -22.70 -13.07
C SER A 169 8.69 -22.36 -14.24
N ASN A 170 7.87 -23.33 -14.66
CA ASN A 170 6.81 -23.12 -15.64
C ASN A 170 5.57 -22.41 -15.08
N VAL A 171 5.49 -22.24 -13.76
CA VAL A 171 4.37 -21.59 -13.05
C VAL A 171 4.90 -20.58 -12.05
N LEU A 172 4.08 -19.56 -11.76
CA LEU A 172 4.38 -18.54 -10.74
C LEU A 172 3.99 -19.01 -9.33
N ASP A 173 2.91 -19.77 -9.24
CA ASP A 173 2.37 -20.31 -7.99
C ASP A 173 2.16 -21.82 -8.13
N ILE A 174 2.39 -22.56 -7.05
CA ILE A 174 2.18 -24.02 -6.99
C ILE A 174 0.92 -24.31 -6.20
N GLU A 175 -0.01 -25.06 -6.79
CA GLU A 175 -1.30 -25.39 -6.16
C GLU A 175 -1.56 -26.90 -6.25
N PRO A 176 -2.45 -27.47 -5.41
CA PRO A 176 -2.77 -28.90 -5.44
C PRO A 176 -3.18 -29.46 -6.80
N TRP A 177 -3.79 -28.63 -7.66
CA TRP A 177 -4.22 -28.99 -9.02
C TRP A 177 -3.25 -28.53 -10.11
N GLN A 178 -2.14 -27.87 -9.74
CA GLN A 178 -1.17 -27.29 -10.66
C GLN A 178 0.25 -27.55 -10.14
N PRO A 179 0.81 -28.75 -10.39
CA PRO A 179 2.21 -29.03 -10.08
C PRO A 179 3.16 -28.18 -10.93
N ALA A 180 4.37 -27.96 -10.42
CA ALA A 180 5.39 -27.16 -11.10
C ALA A 180 6.49 -28.04 -11.69
N ASN A 181 6.97 -27.69 -12.88
CA ASN A 181 8.20 -28.22 -13.45
C ASN A 181 9.32 -27.22 -13.20
N ILE A 182 10.17 -27.55 -12.24
CA ILE A 182 11.36 -26.77 -11.88
C ILE A 182 12.49 -27.21 -12.80
N THR A 183 13.01 -26.28 -13.59
CA THR A 183 14.11 -26.51 -14.52
C THR A 183 15.41 -25.97 -13.91
N VAL A 184 16.38 -26.86 -13.73
CA VAL A 184 17.75 -26.57 -13.32
C VAL A 184 18.62 -26.59 -14.58
N GLU A 185 19.09 -25.42 -15.01
CA GLU A 185 20.03 -25.31 -16.13
C GLU A 185 21.45 -25.19 -15.58
N VAL A 186 22.30 -26.18 -15.87
CA VAL A 186 23.72 -26.17 -15.52
C VAL A 186 24.52 -25.85 -16.76
N LYS A 187 25.42 -24.87 -16.69
CA LYS A 187 26.24 -24.43 -17.82
C LYS A 187 27.71 -24.43 -17.45
N ASN A 188 28.56 -24.90 -18.37
CA ASN A 188 30.01 -24.77 -18.28
C ASN A 188 30.46 -23.61 -19.18
N LEU A 189 31.00 -22.55 -18.60
CA LEU A 189 31.60 -21.39 -19.27
C LEU A 189 33.08 -21.63 -19.62
N GLY A 190 33.68 -22.67 -19.06
CA GLY A 190 35.09 -23.00 -19.21
C GLY A 190 35.38 -23.73 -20.52
N LYS A 191 36.67 -23.77 -20.88
CA LYS A 191 37.16 -24.43 -22.11
C LYS A 191 37.51 -25.91 -21.91
N VAL A 192 37.20 -26.47 -20.73
CA VAL A 192 37.47 -27.85 -20.36
C VAL A 192 36.17 -28.52 -19.96
N ASP A 193 35.95 -29.75 -20.44
CA ASP A 193 34.79 -30.56 -20.08
C ASP A 193 34.76 -30.85 -18.57
N ALA A 194 33.60 -30.64 -17.94
CA ALA A 194 33.33 -31.07 -16.59
C ALA A 194 32.66 -32.45 -16.60
N LYS A 195 33.16 -33.39 -15.79
CA LYS A 195 32.65 -34.77 -15.72
C LYS A 195 32.24 -35.12 -14.30
N ASN A 196 31.21 -35.95 -14.17
CA ASN A 196 30.64 -36.40 -12.90
C ASN A 196 30.21 -35.24 -11.99
N VAL A 197 29.69 -34.17 -12.58
CA VAL A 197 29.21 -32.98 -11.87
C VAL A 197 27.98 -33.35 -11.06
N LYS A 198 28.07 -33.24 -9.74
CA LYS A 198 26.93 -33.46 -8.83
C LYS A 198 26.07 -32.20 -8.78
N VAL A 199 24.77 -32.34 -8.97
CA VAL A 199 23.79 -31.25 -8.91
C VAL A 199 22.73 -31.62 -7.88
N VAL A 200 22.38 -30.70 -7.00
CA VAL A 200 21.42 -30.94 -5.91
C VAL A 200 20.36 -29.85 -5.88
N LEU A 201 19.09 -30.23 -5.76
CA LEU A 201 17.95 -29.33 -5.64
C LEU A 201 17.31 -29.49 -4.26
N TYR A 202 17.04 -28.35 -3.61
CA TYR A 202 16.41 -28.26 -2.31
C TYR A 202 15.14 -27.41 -2.35
N ASP A 203 14.27 -27.60 -1.37
CA ASP A 203 13.17 -26.71 -0.99
C ASP A 203 13.28 -26.38 0.50
N ASN A 204 13.47 -25.10 0.86
CA ASN A 204 13.62 -24.66 2.27
C ASN A 204 14.62 -25.51 3.08
N ASP A 205 15.72 -25.92 2.43
CA ASP A 205 16.78 -26.82 2.91
C ASP A 205 16.47 -28.32 2.95
N GLU A 206 15.25 -28.75 2.62
CA GLU A 206 14.93 -30.17 2.40
C GLU A 206 15.41 -30.62 1.02
N LEU A 207 16.11 -31.76 0.96
CA LEU A 207 16.59 -32.33 -0.29
C LEU A 207 15.42 -32.87 -1.13
N LEU A 208 15.25 -32.31 -2.34
CA LEU A 208 14.27 -32.81 -3.30
C LEU A 208 14.86 -33.87 -4.22
N SER A 209 16.02 -33.59 -4.81
CA SER A 209 16.62 -34.44 -5.83
C SER A 209 18.11 -34.19 -5.99
N SER A 210 18.82 -35.18 -6.53
CA SER A 210 20.23 -35.06 -6.93
C SER A 210 20.50 -35.79 -8.25
N TRP A 211 21.34 -35.19 -9.08
CA TRP A 211 21.76 -35.73 -10.37
C TRP A 211 23.29 -35.73 -10.50
N ILE A 212 23.81 -36.59 -11.36
CA ILE A 212 25.20 -36.57 -11.81
C ILE A 212 25.19 -36.36 -13.33
N VAL A 213 25.85 -35.32 -13.80
CA VAL A 213 25.87 -34.93 -15.21
C VAL A 213 27.30 -34.70 -15.72
N ASN A 214 27.46 -34.79 -17.04
CA ASN A 214 28.67 -34.32 -17.72
C ASN A 214 28.29 -33.06 -18.51
N VAL A 215 29.11 -32.01 -18.40
CA VAL A 215 28.87 -30.73 -19.07
C VAL A 215 30.10 -30.39 -19.91
N SER A 216 29.97 -30.56 -21.23
CA SER A 216 31.05 -30.21 -22.17
C SER A 216 31.43 -28.73 -22.06
N ALA A 217 32.66 -28.42 -22.45
CA ALA A 217 33.15 -27.06 -22.53
C ALA A 217 32.16 -26.15 -23.28
N GLU A 218 31.89 -24.98 -22.73
CA GLU A 218 31.00 -23.95 -23.31
C GLU A 218 29.53 -24.40 -23.55
N ALA A 219 29.10 -25.54 -23.00
CA ALA A 219 27.77 -26.12 -23.18
C ALA A 219 26.88 -26.05 -21.92
N SER A 220 25.59 -26.39 -22.06
CA SER A 220 24.65 -26.50 -20.95
C SER A 220 23.84 -27.80 -20.97
N VAL A 221 23.34 -28.19 -19.81
CA VAL A 221 22.44 -29.33 -19.58
C VAL A 221 21.26 -28.84 -18.75
N SER A 222 20.04 -29.17 -19.17
CA SER A 222 18.81 -28.87 -18.43
C SER A 222 18.27 -30.12 -17.74
N LEU A 223 18.00 -30.01 -16.45
CA LEU A 223 17.38 -31.03 -15.61
C LEU A 223 16.00 -30.53 -15.19
N VAL A 224 14.98 -31.38 -15.24
CA VAL A 224 13.61 -31.01 -14.88
C VAL A 224 13.15 -31.88 -13.71
N TYR A 225 12.63 -31.22 -12.67
CA TYR A 225 12.01 -31.85 -11.51
C TYR A 225 10.53 -31.44 -11.42
N THR A 226 9.62 -32.40 -11.39
CA THR A 226 8.19 -32.13 -11.17
C THR A 226 7.93 -32.07 -9.66
N TYR A 227 7.61 -30.88 -9.18
CA TYR A 227 7.28 -30.59 -7.79
C TYR A 227 5.76 -30.63 -7.58
N GLU A 228 5.30 -31.53 -6.72
CA GLU A 228 3.90 -31.67 -6.32
C GLU A 228 3.63 -30.91 -5.02
N TYR A 229 2.38 -30.53 -4.80
CA TYR A 229 1.97 -29.80 -3.60
C TYR A 229 2.21 -30.65 -2.32
N PRO A 230 3.06 -30.19 -1.38
CA PRO A 230 3.50 -31.00 -0.24
C PRO A 230 2.48 -31.06 0.91
N GLY A 231 1.31 -30.41 0.80
CA GLY A 231 0.36 -30.27 1.90
C GLY A 231 0.64 -29.09 2.84
N SER A 232 1.78 -28.41 2.67
CA SER A 232 2.10 -27.14 3.31
C SER A 232 1.93 -25.98 2.33
N TRP A 233 1.61 -24.79 2.85
CA TRP A 233 1.54 -23.55 2.08
C TRP A 233 2.53 -22.53 2.61
N GLY A 234 2.92 -21.57 1.78
CA GLY A 234 3.85 -20.50 2.13
C GLY A 234 4.79 -20.16 1.00
N ILE A 235 5.74 -19.27 1.28
CA ILE A 235 6.85 -19.01 0.36
C ILE A 235 7.87 -20.13 0.54
N HIS A 236 8.22 -20.78 -0.56
CA HIS A 236 9.22 -21.84 -0.63
C HIS A 236 10.43 -21.33 -1.41
N VAL A 237 11.63 -21.53 -0.85
CA VAL A 237 12.89 -21.16 -1.48
C VAL A 237 13.53 -22.40 -2.09
N PHE A 238 13.43 -22.52 -3.41
CA PHE A 238 14.09 -23.56 -4.17
C PHE A 238 15.55 -23.19 -4.39
N LYS A 239 16.47 -24.09 -4.06
CA LYS A 239 17.92 -23.85 -4.16
C LYS A 239 18.59 -24.96 -4.95
N ALA A 240 19.31 -24.61 -6.01
CA ALA A 240 20.12 -25.54 -6.78
C ALA A 240 21.59 -25.26 -6.52
N VAL A 241 22.35 -26.31 -6.24
CA VAL A 241 23.80 -26.24 -6.02
C VAL A 241 24.48 -27.22 -6.97
N VAL A 242 25.44 -26.71 -7.73
CA VAL A 242 26.31 -27.50 -8.59
C VAL A 242 27.64 -27.70 -7.87
N ASP A 243 28.20 -28.91 -8.00
CA ASP A 243 29.38 -29.38 -7.28
C ASP A 243 29.42 -28.97 -5.78
N PRO A 244 28.39 -29.33 -4.99
CA PRO A 244 28.32 -28.94 -3.58
C PRO A 244 29.48 -29.48 -2.72
N ASP A 245 30.16 -30.52 -3.20
CA ASP A 245 31.29 -31.14 -2.51
C ASP A 245 32.63 -30.45 -2.88
N ASN A 246 32.60 -29.46 -3.78
CA ASN A 246 33.74 -28.68 -4.29
C ASN A 246 34.90 -29.58 -4.74
N THR A 247 34.57 -30.54 -5.61
CA THR A 247 35.50 -31.58 -6.09
C THR A 247 36.13 -31.25 -7.45
N ILE A 248 35.52 -30.34 -8.20
CA ILE A 248 35.97 -29.82 -9.48
C ILE A 248 36.58 -28.46 -9.19
N GLU A 249 37.85 -28.27 -9.54
CA GLU A 249 38.50 -26.98 -9.34
C GLU A 249 38.13 -26.02 -10.46
N GLU A 250 37.48 -24.90 -10.11
CA GLU A 250 36.95 -23.93 -11.06
C GLU A 250 37.72 -22.61 -11.04
N VAL A 251 37.28 -21.64 -11.87
CA VAL A 251 37.83 -20.27 -11.83
C VAL A 251 37.06 -19.45 -10.78
N ASN A 252 35.76 -19.69 -10.63
CA ASN A 252 34.91 -19.03 -9.65
C ASN A 252 33.99 -20.04 -8.96
N GLU A 253 34.15 -20.23 -7.66
CA GLU A 253 33.32 -21.16 -6.88
C GLU A 253 31.99 -20.52 -6.39
N GLU A 254 31.80 -19.22 -6.60
CA GLU A 254 30.67 -18.46 -6.05
C GLU A 254 29.42 -18.46 -6.94
N ASN A 255 29.53 -18.88 -8.20
CA ASN A 255 28.42 -18.90 -9.18
C ASN A 255 27.74 -20.27 -9.34
N ASN A 256 28.07 -21.21 -8.43
CA ASN A 256 27.56 -22.57 -8.39
C ASN A 256 26.23 -22.73 -7.62
N VAL A 257 25.64 -21.62 -7.16
CA VAL A 257 24.37 -21.62 -6.42
C VAL A 257 23.34 -20.72 -7.11
N ALA A 258 22.13 -21.22 -7.28
CA ALA A 258 20.96 -20.44 -7.70
C ALA A 258 19.79 -20.66 -6.74
N SER A 259 18.94 -19.63 -6.60
CA SER A 259 17.72 -19.72 -5.81
C SER A 259 16.53 -19.15 -6.56
N LEU A 260 15.34 -19.71 -6.29
CA LEU A 260 14.06 -19.33 -6.86
C LEU A 260 13.00 -19.40 -5.76
N GLU A 261 12.29 -18.30 -5.52
CA GLU A 261 11.18 -18.25 -4.57
C GLU A 261 9.85 -18.46 -5.31
N LEU A 262 9.00 -19.35 -4.81
CA LEU A 262 7.64 -19.57 -5.32
C LEU A 262 6.64 -19.60 -4.17
N GLU A 263 5.43 -19.11 -4.42
CA GLU A 263 4.31 -19.21 -3.48
C GLU A 263 3.62 -20.57 -3.67
N VAL A 264 3.53 -21.36 -2.59
CA VAL A 264 2.95 -22.70 -2.57
C VAL A 264 1.64 -22.68 -1.79
N GLY A 265 0.56 -23.23 -2.36
CA GLY A 265 -0.73 -23.40 -1.70
C GLY A 265 -1.46 -22.11 -1.34
N LYS A 266 -1.25 -21.02 -2.08
CA LYS A 266 -1.85 -19.71 -1.82
C LYS A 266 -3.38 -19.79 -1.68
N THR A 267 -4.01 -20.48 -2.61
CA THR A 267 -5.47 -20.63 -2.62
C THR A 267 -5.94 -21.50 -1.46
N VAL A 268 -5.20 -22.57 -1.14
CA VAL A 268 -5.48 -23.42 0.03
C VAL A 268 -5.40 -22.62 1.32
N LYS A 269 -4.38 -21.77 1.46
CA LYS A 269 -4.25 -20.83 2.58
C LYS A 269 -5.46 -19.90 2.67
N ALA A 270 -5.85 -19.27 1.57
CA ALA A 270 -7.00 -18.37 1.54
C ALA A 270 -8.32 -19.07 1.91
N GLN A 271 -8.52 -20.31 1.44
CA GLN A 271 -9.67 -21.13 1.82
C GLN A 271 -9.66 -21.47 3.32
N SER A 272 -8.51 -21.86 3.86
CA SER A 272 -8.32 -22.14 5.29
C SER A 272 -8.61 -20.91 6.15
N ASP A 273 -8.08 -19.74 5.76
CA ASP A 273 -8.32 -18.46 6.44
C ASP A 273 -9.82 -18.12 6.44
N MET A 274 -10.50 -18.27 5.30
CA MET A 274 -11.95 -18.08 5.17
C MET A 274 -12.71 -19.01 6.12
N VAL A 275 -12.36 -20.30 6.17
CA VAL A 275 -12.97 -21.27 7.10
C VAL A 275 -12.77 -20.84 8.55
N ASN A 276 -11.56 -20.44 8.94
CA ASN A 276 -11.26 -20.00 10.30
C ASN A 276 -12.08 -18.77 10.71
N LEU A 277 -12.25 -17.80 9.80
CA LEU A 277 -13.13 -16.65 10.04
C LEU A 277 -14.59 -17.09 10.24
N GLY A 278 -15.07 -18.03 9.43
CA GLY A 278 -16.41 -18.61 9.57
C GLY A 278 -16.62 -19.41 10.85
N LYS A 279 -15.58 -20.07 11.37
CA LYS A 279 -15.66 -20.83 12.63
C LYS A 279 -15.62 -19.93 13.85
N TYR A 280 -14.73 -18.94 13.86
CA TYR A 280 -14.36 -18.26 15.11
C TYR A 280 -14.75 -16.79 15.18
N VAL A 281 -14.96 -16.12 14.04
CA VAL A 281 -15.14 -14.66 14.00
C VAL A 281 -16.57 -14.28 13.63
N TRP A 282 -17.02 -14.64 12.43
CA TRP A 282 -18.33 -14.21 11.94
C TRP A 282 -19.52 -14.70 12.77
N PRO A 283 -19.52 -15.90 13.37
CA PRO A 283 -20.59 -16.30 14.29
C PRO A 283 -20.78 -15.34 15.45
N ARG A 284 -19.69 -14.94 16.09
CA ARG A 284 -19.71 -14.01 17.22
C ARG A 284 -20.20 -12.63 16.80
N LEU A 285 -19.76 -12.16 15.64
CA LEU A 285 -20.20 -10.88 15.09
C LEU A 285 -21.69 -10.91 14.74
N TYR A 286 -22.15 -11.99 14.13
CA TYR A 286 -23.56 -12.19 13.79
C TYR A 286 -24.44 -12.23 15.05
N GLU A 287 -24.09 -13.06 16.02
CA GLU A 287 -24.84 -13.25 17.27
C GLU A 287 -24.91 -11.95 18.08
N LYS A 288 -23.85 -11.12 18.07
CA LYS A 288 -23.88 -9.78 18.67
C LYS A 288 -24.78 -8.80 17.90
N LYS A 289 -24.79 -8.89 16.57
CA LYS A 289 -25.45 -7.90 15.71
C LYS A 289 -26.93 -8.17 15.50
N TYR A 290 -27.34 -9.43 15.46
CA TYR A 290 -28.71 -9.83 15.20
C TYR A 290 -29.74 -9.19 16.13
N PRO A 291 -29.59 -9.22 17.47
CA PRO A 291 -30.59 -8.63 18.37
C PRO A 291 -30.76 -7.12 18.16
N ILE A 292 -29.70 -6.40 17.75
CA ILE A 292 -29.77 -4.96 17.48
C ILE A 292 -30.68 -4.69 16.27
N VAL A 293 -30.53 -5.47 15.20
CA VAL A 293 -31.34 -5.29 13.98
C VAL A 293 -32.78 -5.76 14.21
N GLU A 294 -32.95 -6.82 14.99
CA GLU A 294 -34.27 -7.30 15.40
C GLU A 294 -35.02 -6.25 16.22
N GLU A 295 -34.37 -5.63 17.22
CA GLU A 295 -34.96 -4.58 18.04
C GLU A 295 -35.37 -3.35 17.21
N LEU A 296 -34.51 -2.90 16.29
CA LEU A 296 -34.83 -1.81 15.36
C LEU A 296 -36.11 -2.10 14.56
N LEU A 297 -36.23 -3.33 14.04
CA LEU A 297 -37.39 -3.74 13.26
C LEU A 297 -38.66 -3.91 14.12
N GLN A 298 -38.52 -4.39 15.36
CA GLN A 298 -39.62 -4.47 16.32
C GLN A 298 -40.16 -3.07 16.68
N ASN A 299 -39.28 -2.12 16.93
CA ASN A 299 -39.66 -0.73 17.21
C ASN A 299 -40.39 -0.10 16.04
N LEU A 300 -39.89 -0.31 14.81
CA LEU A 300 -40.57 0.14 13.59
C LEU A 300 -41.95 -0.50 13.41
N THR A 301 -42.10 -1.78 13.76
CA THR A 301 -43.40 -2.48 13.65
C THR A 301 -44.41 -2.01 14.69
N LYS A 302 -43.94 -1.61 15.89
CA LYS A 302 -44.78 -1.09 16.98
C LYS A 302 -45.23 0.35 16.77
N ALA A 303 -44.44 1.17 16.07
CA ALA A 303 -44.88 2.49 15.65
C ALA A 303 -46.18 2.33 14.82
N LYS A 304 -47.20 3.17 15.05
CA LYS A 304 -48.43 3.17 14.24
C LYS A 304 -48.13 3.71 12.83
N VAL A 305 -47.32 2.97 12.06
CA VAL A 305 -46.80 3.39 10.76
C VAL A 305 -47.94 3.43 9.74
N PRO A 306 -48.03 4.47 8.89
CA PRO A 306 -49.00 4.55 7.80
C PRO A 306 -49.05 3.27 6.92
N LEU A 307 -50.24 2.90 6.47
CA LEU A 307 -50.49 1.66 5.71
C LEU A 307 -49.58 1.50 4.48
N LYS A 308 -49.24 2.61 3.81
CA LYS A 308 -48.39 2.62 2.61
C LYS A 308 -46.96 2.07 2.84
N TYR A 309 -46.51 2.02 4.09
CA TYR A 309 -45.17 1.54 4.45
C TYR A 309 -45.13 0.10 4.98
N GLN A 310 -46.29 -0.54 5.17
CA GLN A 310 -46.36 -1.91 5.70
C GLN A 310 -45.66 -2.94 4.80
N GLU A 311 -45.64 -2.70 3.49
CA GLU A 311 -44.91 -3.55 2.55
C GLU A 311 -43.39 -3.48 2.76
N ASN A 312 -42.84 -2.30 3.08
CA ASN A 312 -41.42 -2.11 3.39
C ASN A 312 -41.03 -2.89 4.65
N ILE A 313 -41.84 -2.77 5.71
CA ILE A 313 -41.63 -3.49 6.97
C ILE A 313 -41.65 -5.01 6.74
N THR A 314 -42.62 -5.50 5.97
CA THR A 314 -42.72 -6.92 5.60
C THR A 314 -41.47 -7.40 4.85
N LYS A 315 -40.96 -6.60 3.91
CA LYS A 315 -39.71 -6.90 3.19
C LYS A 315 -38.50 -6.97 4.13
N PHE A 316 -38.40 -6.08 5.11
CA PHE A 316 -37.33 -6.13 6.11
C PHE A 316 -37.40 -7.39 6.97
N GLN A 317 -38.60 -7.78 7.43
CA GLN A 317 -38.82 -9.03 8.18
C GLN A 317 -38.42 -10.26 7.36
N MET A 318 -38.81 -10.33 6.08
CA MET A 318 -38.41 -11.43 5.19
C MET A 318 -36.89 -11.51 5.05
N LYS A 319 -36.21 -10.39 4.79
CA LYS A 319 -34.74 -10.36 4.67
C LYS A 319 -34.04 -10.79 5.97
N LEU A 320 -34.56 -10.38 7.13
CA LEU A 320 -34.02 -10.78 8.43
C LEU A 320 -34.17 -12.29 8.66
N ASN A 321 -35.35 -12.84 8.34
CA ASN A 321 -35.61 -14.28 8.40
C ASN A 321 -34.72 -15.10 7.45
N GLU A 322 -34.49 -14.61 6.24
CA GLU A 322 -33.53 -15.23 5.32
C GLU A 322 -32.10 -15.19 5.84
N SER A 323 -31.70 -14.09 6.50
CA SER A 323 -30.37 -13.95 7.09
C SER A 323 -30.14 -15.00 8.18
N ILE A 324 -31.07 -15.15 9.13
CA ILE A 324 -30.92 -16.13 10.23
C ILE A 324 -30.98 -17.57 9.72
N LYS A 325 -31.81 -17.85 8.71
CA LYS A 325 -31.84 -19.16 8.06
C LYS A 325 -30.49 -19.48 7.42
N LEU A 326 -29.92 -18.54 6.66
CA LEU A 326 -28.62 -18.69 6.01
C LEU A 326 -27.50 -18.88 7.03
N PHE A 327 -27.56 -18.17 8.16
CA PHE A 327 -26.62 -18.29 9.26
C PHE A 327 -26.62 -19.70 9.86
N ASN A 328 -27.80 -20.22 10.20
CA ASN A 328 -27.95 -21.56 10.77
C ASN A 328 -27.50 -22.65 9.80
N GLU A 329 -27.90 -22.57 8.52
CA GLU A 329 -27.39 -23.48 7.49
C GLU A 329 -25.86 -23.43 7.38
N GLY A 330 -25.28 -22.24 7.55
CA GLY A 330 -23.83 -22.05 7.55
C GLY A 330 -23.15 -22.72 8.74
N LYS A 331 -23.71 -22.58 9.95
CA LYS A 331 -23.23 -23.25 11.17
C LYS A 331 -23.32 -24.77 11.09
N ASP A 332 -24.39 -25.30 10.49
CA ASP A 332 -24.52 -26.76 10.32
C ASP A 332 -23.48 -27.30 9.33
N MET A 333 -23.24 -26.57 8.23
CA MET A 333 -22.29 -26.99 7.19
C MET A 333 -20.83 -26.87 7.64
N ILE A 334 -20.49 -25.92 8.51
CA ILE A 334 -19.09 -25.65 8.85
C ILE A 334 -18.43 -26.74 9.71
N GLU A 335 -19.25 -27.58 10.34
CA GLU A 335 -18.83 -28.74 11.12
C GLU A 335 -18.71 -30.03 10.29
N ILE A 336 -19.12 -30.00 9.02
CA ILE A 336 -19.09 -31.16 8.12
C ILE A 336 -17.82 -31.11 7.26
N GLN A 337 -17.06 -32.20 7.28
CA GLN A 337 -15.86 -32.36 6.45
C GLN A 337 -16.17 -32.12 4.96
N ASN A 338 -15.34 -31.32 4.30
CA ASN A 338 -15.46 -30.86 2.90
C ASN A 338 -16.59 -29.84 2.63
N LEU A 339 -17.35 -29.42 3.63
CA LEU A 339 -18.36 -28.36 3.50
C LEU A 339 -18.00 -27.09 4.26
N GLU A 340 -16.83 -27.04 4.90
CA GLU A 340 -16.43 -25.98 5.80
C GLU A 340 -16.39 -24.62 5.10
N LEU A 341 -15.82 -24.57 3.89
CA LEU A 341 -15.76 -23.34 3.12
C LEU A 341 -17.16 -22.84 2.74
N ARG A 342 -18.06 -23.76 2.37
CA ARG A 342 -19.45 -23.42 2.03
C ARG A 342 -20.20 -22.91 3.26
N GLY A 343 -20.03 -23.55 4.40
CA GLY A 343 -20.58 -23.12 5.68
C GLY A 343 -20.08 -21.72 6.06
N SER A 344 -18.77 -21.50 5.97
CA SER A 344 -18.15 -20.21 6.22
C SER A 344 -18.69 -19.08 5.32
N LEU A 345 -18.79 -19.33 4.01
CA LEU A 345 -19.36 -18.35 3.06
C LEU A 345 -20.83 -18.02 3.34
N LYS A 346 -21.63 -19.00 3.80
CA LYS A 346 -23.01 -18.76 4.23
C LYS A 346 -23.06 -17.88 5.48
N ILE A 347 -22.22 -18.14 6.48
CA ILE A 347 -22.13 -17.33 7.70
C ILE A 347 -21.72 -15.89 7.36
N PHE A 348 -20.69 -15.71 6.51
CA PHE A 348 -20.28 -14.39 6.03
C PHE A 348 -21.41 -13.68 5.28
N GLY A 349 -22.10 -14.41 4.39
CA GLY A 349 -23.24 -13.89 3.63
C GLY A 349 -24.38 -13.45 4.54
N ALA A 350 -24.68 -14.22 5.59
CA ALA A 350 -25.71 -13.89 6.57
C ALA A 350 -25.34 -12.60 7.33
N TYR A 351 -24.11 -12.49 7.81
CA TYR A 351 -23.61 -11.29 8.50
C TYR A 351 -23.63 -10.06 7.60
N SER A 352 -23.15 -10.19 6.36
CA SER A 352 -23.17 -9.09 5.39
C SER A 352 -24.59 -8.64 5.05
N ARG A 353 -25.54 -9.57 4.91
CA ARG A 353 -26.98 -9.26 4.74
C ARG A 353 -27.53 -8.52 5.95
N LEU A 354 -27.19 -8.95 7.16
CA LEU A 354 -27.64 -8.33 8.40
C LEU A 354 -27.20 -6.86 8.50
N LEU A 355 -25.94 -6.57 8.17
CA LEU A 355 -25.43 -5.19 8.09
C LEU A 355 -26.16 -4.35 7.03
N ARG A 356 -26.49 -4.94 5.88
CA ARG A 356 -27.27 -4.24 4.84
C ARG A 356 -28.70 -3.94 5.31
N ILE A 357 -29.36 -4.90 5.95
CA ILE A 357 -30.73 -4.72 6.46
C ILE A 357 -30.78 -3.58 7.47
N GLN A 358 -29.83 -3.52 8.41
CA GLN A 358 -29.75 -2.42 9.37
C GLN A 358 -29.71 -1.05 8.66
N ARG A 359 -28.79 -0.88 7.70
CA ARG A 359 -28.64 0.37 6.95
C ARG A 359 -29.92 0.73 6.17
N GLU A 360 -30.59 -0.27 5.60
CA GLU A 360 -31.85 -0.05 4.89
C GLU A 360 -32.97 0.40 5.84
N ILE A 361 -33.05 -0.15 7.05
CA ILE A 361 -34.01 0.26 8.09
C ILE A 361 -33.70 1.68 8.57
N GLU A 362 -32.45 1.98 8.90
CA GLU A 362 -32.02 3.31 9.37
C GLU A 362 -32.34 4.39 8.33
N LYS A 363 -31.98 4.15 7.06
CA LYS A 363 -32.31 5.08 5.96
C LYS A 363 -33.81 5.21 5.73
N PHE A 364 -34.57 4.13 5.94
CA PHE A 364 -36.02 4.18 5.86
C PHE A 364 -36.59 5.08 6.95
N LEU A 365 -36.14 4.92 8.21
CA LEU A 365 -36.58 5.73 9.35
C LEU A 365 -36.31 7.21 9.14
N GLU A 366 -35.12 7.57 8.67
CA GLU A 366 -34.75 8.96 8.35
C GLU A 366 -35.71 9.55 7.30
N ALA A 367 -36.05 8.78 6.26
CA ALA A 367 -36.91 9.26 5.18
C ALA A 367 -38.39 9.41 5.55
N VAL A 368 -38.85 8.82 6.66
CA VAL A 368 -40.26 8.83 7.07
C VAL A 368 -40.49 9.50 8.42
N GLN A 369 -39.47 10.08 9.04
CA GLN A 369 -39.51 10.60 10.40
C GLN A 369 -40.62 11.66 10.58
N ASP A 370 -40.71 12.63 9.68
CA ASP A 370 -41.71 13.71 9.75
C ASP A 370 -43.13 13.17 9.59
N GLU A 371 -43.32 12.18 8.71
CA GLU A 371 -44.62 11.54 8.51
C GLU A 371 -45.01 10.66 9.71
N LEU A 372 -44.05 9.98 10.32
CA LEU A 372 -44.27 9.22 11.55
C LEU A 372 -44.57 10.13 12.74
N LEU A 373 -43.96 11.31 12.81
CA LEU A 373 -44.20 12.28 13.87
C LEU A 373 -45.56 12.96 13.70
N SER A 374 -45.90 13.41 12.48
CA SER A 374 -47.21 14.00 12.18
C SER A 374 -48.36 13.00 12.35
N ALA A 375 -48.16 11.72 12.05
CA ALA A 375 -49.15 10.67 12.30
C ALA A 375 -49.48 10.46 13.80
N LYS A 376 -48.68 11.01 14.72
CA LYS A 376 -48.95 10.99 16.15
C LYS A 376 -49.78 12.18 16.63
N LEU A 377 -49.99 13.23 15.81
CA LEU A 377 -50.79 14.38 16.20
C LEU A 377 -52.25 13.96 16.42
N THR A 378 -52.82 14.34 17.56
CA THR A 378 -54.25 14.21 17.83
C THR A 378 -55.03 15.48 17.50
N LYS A 379 -54.32 16.58 17.25
CA LYS A 379 -54.85 17.91 16.94
C LYS A 379 -54.43 18.35 15.54
N ASN A 380 -55.31 19.06 14.82
CA ASN A 380 -54.96 19.59 13.50
C ASN A 380 -54.21 20.90 13.68
N ILE A 381 -52.98 21.00 13.15
CA ILE A 381 -52.19 22.23 13.20
C ILE A 381 -52.29 22.91 11.83
N ASP A 382 -53.34 23.71 11.63
CA ASP A 382 -53.68 24.34 10.35
C ASP A 382 -53.89 25.87 10.41
N GLY A 383 -53.74 26.44 11.60
CA GLY A 383 -53.92 27.84 11.95
C GLY A 383 -55.35 28.15 12.41
N ASN A 384 -56.30 27.21 12.33
CA ASN A 384 -57.69 27.43 12.71
C ASN A 384 -58.00 26.74 14.04
N LEU A 385 -58.54 27.52 14.98
CA LEU A 385 -58.84 27.03 16.32
C LEU A 385 -60.21 26.33 16.43
N ASP A 386 -60.87 26.01 15.32
CA ASP A 386 -62.20 25.34 15.31
C ASP A 386 -62.21 23.98 16.04
N ASP A 387 -61.06 23.31 16.17
CA ASP A 387 -60.91 22.05 16.89
C ASP A 387 -60.44 22.23 18.36
N TRP A 388 -60.32 23.47 18.85
CA TRP A 388 -59.94 23.78 20.24
C TRP A 388 -61.17 23.83 21.15
N SER A 389 -61.09 23.11 22.27
CA SER A 389 -62.14 23.13 23.29
C SER A 389 -62.07 24.42 24.12
N PRO A 390 -63.19 25.03 24.51
CA PRO A 390 -63.19 26.13 25.49
C PRO A 390 -62.52 25.77 26.83
N GLU A 391 -62.40 24.49 27.17
CA GLU A 391 -61.74 24.01 28.39
C GLU A 391 -60.21 24.16 28.35
N THR A 392 -59.62 24.33 27.17
CA THR A 392 -58.17 24.51 26.99
C THR A 392 -57.77 25.98 27.02
N LEU A 393 -58.74 26.91 27.10
CA LEU A 393 -58.49 28.34 27.31
C LEU A 393 -57.87 28.55 28.69
N VAL A 394 -56.62 29.00 28.73
CA VAL A 394 -55.91 29.25 29.99
C VAL A 394 -55.99 30.71 30.42
N TYR A 395 -56.10 31.63 29.47
CA TYR A 395 -56.28 33.05 29.76
C TYR A 395 -56.89 33.81 28.57
N GLU A 396 -57.72 34.82 28.84
CA GLU A 396 -58.29 35.73 27.86
C GLU A 396 -58.05 37.18 28.30
N ASP A 397 -57.55 38.03 27.40
CA ASP A 397 -57.48 39.46 27.67
C ASP A 397 -58.88 40.08 27.70
N THR A 398 -59.14 40.77 28.81
CA THR A 398 -60.36 41.54 29.06
C THR A 398 -60.05 42.99 29.46
N THR A 399 -58.76 43.33 29.54
CA THR A 399 -58.26 44.62 30.01
C THR A 399 -58.07 45.61 28.85
N GLY A 400 -57.71 45.13 27.66
CA GLY A 400 -57.62 45.93 26.45
C GLY A 400 -56.42 46.88 26.41
N PHE A 401 -55.29 46.48 27.01
CA PHE A 401 -54.02 47.23 26.94
C PHE A 401 -53.29 47.08 25.60
N GLY A 402 -53.64 46.06 24.81
CA GLY A 402 -53.05 45.81 23.50
C GLY A 402 -53.09 47.00 22.53
N GLN A 403 -52.00 47.13 21.76
CA GLN A 403 -51.80 48.16 20.75
C GLN A 403 -52.21 47.69 19.35
N GLN A 404 -52.33 48.61 18.39
CA GLN A 404 -52.90 48.27 17.07
C GLN A 404 -52.21 47.10 16.36
N GLY A 405 -50.90 46.91 16.48
CA GLY A 405 -50.20 45.74 15.90
C GLY A 405 -49.56 44.82 16.92
N ALA A 406 -49.89 44.98 18.20
CA ALA A 406 -49.43 44.15 19.31
C ALA A 406 -50.57 44.02 20.33
N ASN A 407 -51.53 43.13 20.06
CA ASN A 407 -52.75 42.93 20.84
C ASN A 407 -53.07 41.44 21.00
N LEU A 408 -52.69 40.85 22.13
CA LEU A 408 -52.96 39.48 22.54
C LEU A 408 -54.40 39.34 23.02
N LYS A 409 -55.11 38.29 22.59
CA LYS A 409 -56.52 38.09 22.95
C LYS A 409 -56.76 36.86 23.81
N ALA A 410 -56.26 35.69 23.42
CA ALA A 410 -56.48 34.48 24.21
C ALA A 410 -55.35 33.48 24.03
N LEU A 411 -54.94 32.85 25.13
CA LEU A 411 -53.95 31.77 25.18
C LEU A 411 -54.67 30.47 25.55
N TYR A 412 -54.38 29.43 24.78
CA TYR A 412 -54.90 28.09 24.95
C TYR A 412 -53.75 27.11 25.11
N VAL A 413 -53.93 26.11 25.97
CA VAL A 413 -52.98 25.02 26.18
C VAL A 413 -53.73 23.71 26.29
N ASP A 414 -53.33 22.75 25.48
CA ASP A 414 -53.88 21.39 25.44
C ASP A 414 -52.73 20.38 25.36
N TYR A 415 -53.01 19.09 25.54
CA TYR A 415 -51.99 18.05 25.49
C TYR A 415 -52.55 16.66 25.21
N ASP A 416 -51.68 15.78 24.71
CA ASP A 416 -51.94 14.35 24.64
C ASP A 416 -50.75 13.55 25.23
N ASP A 417 -50.63 12.28 24.85
CA ASP A 417 -49.51 11.42 25.27
C ASP A 417 -48.18 11.77 24.57
N ASN A 418 -48.19 12.54 23.48
CA ASN A 418 -47.04 12.78 22.62
C ASN A 418 -46.63 14.25 22.54
N PHE A 419 -47.56 15.20 22.64
CA PHE A 419 -47.38 16.61 22.37
C PHE A 419 -47.99 17.49 23.47
N LEU A 420 -47.32 18.62 23.69
CA LEU A 420 -47.88 19.86 24.20
C LEU A 420 -48.45 20.65 23.01
N TYR A 421 -49.70 21.11 23.13
CA TYR A 421 -50.33 22.00 22.18
C TYR A 421 -50.51 23.38 22.80
N ILE A 422 -50.11 24.43 22.09
CA ILE A 422 -50.31 25.83 22.49
C ILE A 422 -51.01 26.54 21.33
N ALA A 423 -52.02 27.34 21.62
CA ALA A 423 -52.60 28.25 20.64
C ALA A 423 -52.77 29.66 21.19
N LEU A 424 -52.70 30.63 20.28
CA LEU A 424 -52.80 32.04 20.57
C LEU A 424 -53.77 32.68 19.58
N THR A 425 -54.68 33.52 20.07
CA THR A 425 -55.41 34.47 19.25
C THR A 425 -55.02 35.89 19.60
N THR A 426 -55.11 36.77 18.62
CA THR A 426 -54.80 38.19 18.75
C THR A 426 -55.95 39.03 18.20
N GLU A 427 -56.01 40.29 18.60
CA GLU A 427 -56.92 41.31 18.06
C GLU A 427 -56.14 42.43 17.35
N ASN A 428 -55.07 42.05 16.65
CA ASN A 428 -54.27 42.97 15.87
C ASN A 428 -55.11 43.61 14.74
N LYS A 429 -54.94 44.93 14.59
CA LYS A 429 -55.56 45.81 13.58
C LYS A 429 -54.52 46.43 12.64
N ALA A 430 -53.24 46.20 12.90
CA ALA A 430 -52.09 46.60 12.10
C ALA A 430 -51.04 45.47 12.10
N SER A 431 -50.22 45.41 11.06
CA SER A 431 -49.12 44.44 10.96
C SER A 431 -47.80 45.13 11.27
N TRP A 432 -47.25 44.92 12.48
CA TRP A 432 -45.96 45.47 12.88
C TRP A 432 -44.86 44.41 12.83
N ARG A 433 -43.61 44.84 12.70
CA ARG A 433 -42.44 43.95 12.74
C ARG A 433 -42.07 43.64 14.20
N ILE A 434 -42.57 42.52 14.73
CA ILE A 434 -42.53 42.15 16.15
C ILE A 434 -42.33 40.64 16.36
N ALA A 435 -41.91 40.25 17.57
CA ALA A 435 -41.78 38.88 18.01
C ALA A 435 -42.91 38.51 18.97
N TYR A 436 -43.46 37.30 18.82
CA TYR A 436 -44.32 36.66 19.81
C TYR A 436 -43.48 35.65 20.58
N GLY A 437 -43.31 35.87 21.88
CA GLY A 437 -42.56 35.01 22.77
C GLY A 437 -43.47 34.18 23.66
N PHE A 438 -43.00 33.00 24.07
CA PHE A 438 -43.59 32.18 25.12
C PHE A 438 -42.49 31.68 26.04
N ALA A 439 -42.76 31.61 27.33
CA ALA A 439 -41.84 31.07 28.33
C ALA A 439 -42.55 29.94 29.07
N LEU A 440 -41.83 28.82 29.22
CA LEU A 440 -42.31 27.59 29.80
C LEU A 440 -41.44 27.23 31.01
N ASP A 441 -42.08 27.05 32.17
CA ASP A 441 -41.50 26.48 33.38
C ASP A 441 -42.23 25.15 33.67
N TYR A 442 -41.53 24.04 33.52
CA TYR A 442 -42.09 22.69 33.61
C TYR A 442 -41.23 21.70 34.40
N LYS A 443 -40.06 22.11 34.92
CA LYS A 443 -39.21 21.31 35.81
C LYS A 443 -38.52 22.20 36.83
N ASP A 444 -38.00 21.57 37.90
CA ASP A 444 -37.23 22.30 38.89
C ASP A 444 -35.92 22.87 38.30
N GLY A 445 -35.67 24.15 38.52
CA GLY A 445 -34.47 24.83 38.01
C GLY A 445 -34.87 25.97 37.08
N GLY A 446 -34.24 26.04 35.90
CA GLY A 446 -34.52 27.03 34.87
C GLY A 446 -33.64 28.29 34.93
N TYR A 447 -33.80 29.15 33.93
CA TYR A 447 -33.10 30.40 33.77
C TYR A 447 -33.78 31.53 34.57
N THR A 448 -32.98 32.28 35.33
CA THR A 448 -33.45 33.41 36.18
C THR A 448 -32.61 34.68 35.97
N GLY A 449 -32.11 34.89 34.74
CA GLY A 449 -31.33 36.07 34.40
C GLY A 449 -32.20 37.31 34.13
N ASP A 450 -31.57 38.37 33.63
CA ASP A 450 -32.15 39.70 33.40
C ASP A 450 -32.57 39.95 31.95
N THR A 451 -32.43 38.95 31.07
CA THR A 451 -32.85 39.03 29.66
C THR A 451 -33.52 37.75 29.17
N ASP A 452 -34.28 37.82 28.09
CA ASP A 452 -34.76 36.64 27.38
C ASP A 452 -33.62 35.93 26.63
N ALA A 453 -33.90 34.82 25.95
CA ALA A 453 -32.90 34.08 25.20
C ALA A 453 -32.27 34.85 24.01
N TRP A 454 -32.84 36.00 23.63
CA TRP A 454 -32.36 36.86 22.56
C TRP A 454 -31.70 38.16 23.06
N GLY A 455 -31.56 38.31 24.38
CA GLY A 455 -30.95 39.49 25.00
C GLY A 455 -31.87 40.72 25.06
N ARG A 456 -33.18 40.53 24.95
CA ARG A 456 -34.20 41.57 25.22
C ARG A 456 -34.35 41.74 26.72
N LYS A 457 -34.76 42.92 27.18
CA LYS A 457 -34.86 43.29 28.61
C LYS A 457 -36.13 42.72 29.26
N ILE A 458 -36.31 41.42 29.10
CA ILE A 458 -37.45 40.66 29.59
C ILE A 458 -36.87 39.59 30.51
N SER A 459 -37.32 39.57 31.75
CA SER A 459 -36.86 38.65 32.78
C SER A 459 -38.04 37.99 33.47
N PHE A 460 -37.80 36.92 34.22
CA PHE A 460 -38.87 36.13 34.81
C PHE A 460 -38.60 35.90 36.30
N THR A 461 -39.67 35.93 37.11
CA THR A 461 -39.57 35.57 38.54
C THR A 461 -39.47 34.06 38.78
N ARG A 462 -39.70 33.27 37.73
CA ARG A 462 -39.63 31.80 37.72
C ARG A 462 -38.40 31.37 36.92
N GLY A 463 -37.91 30.17 37.18
CA GLY A 463 -36.85 29.62 36.35
C GLY A 463 -37.42 29.07 35.06
N VAL A 464 -37.19 29.76 33.95
CA VAL A 464 -37.71 29.36 32.63
C VAL A 464 -36.86 28.23 32.06
N ASP A 465 -37.51 27.14 31.66
CA ASP A 465 -36.86 25.96 31.10
C ASP A 465 -36.78 25.99 29.58
N ALA A 466 -37.76 26.63 28.94
CA ALA A 466 -37.78 26.81 27.50
C ALA A 466 -38.48 28.10 27.10
N GLU A 467 -38.05 28.66 25.98
CA GLU A 467 -38.72 29.76 25.30
C GLU A 467 -39.11 29.35 23.88
N LEU A 468 -40.25 29.84 23.40
CA LEU A 468 -40.64 29.75 21.99
C LEU A 468 -40.69 31.16 21.40
N TYR A 469 -40.19 31.32 20.18
CA TYR A 469 -40.28 32.60 19.47
C TYR A 469 -40.85 32.45 18.07
N PHE A 470 -41.68 33.41 17.71
CA PHE A 470 -42.26 33.53 16.38
C PHE A 470 -42.05 34.96 15.88
N TRP A 471 -41.18 35.08 14.88
CA TRP A 471 -40.82 36.37 14.30
C TRP A 471 -41.80 36.76 13.19
N TRP A 472 -42.71 37.70 13.49
CA TRP A 472 -43.67 38.22 12.52
C TRP A 472 -43.07 39.42 11.77
N PHE A 473 -42.87 39.24 10.47
CA PHE A 473 -42.25 40.27 9.63
C PHE A 473 -43.31 41.20 9.02
N GLY A 474 -43.86 42.07 9.86
CA GLY A 474 -44.78 43.13 9.46
C GLY A 474 -44.07 44.42 9.00
N GLU A 475 -44.84 45.51 8.94
CA GLU A 475 -44.37 46.84 8.56
C GLU A 475 -43.49 47.47 9.65
N PHE A 476 -42.49 48.23 9.24
CA PHE A 476 -41.59 48.97 10.13
C PHE A 476 -41.16 50.31 9.50
N PHE A 477 -41.61 51.43 10.06
CA PHE A 477 -41.29 52.80 9.60
C PHE A 477 -41.46 53.06 8.09
N GLY A 478 -42.56 52.59 7.51
CA GLY A 478 -42.94 52.69 6.11
C GLY A 478 -42.42 51.55 5.23
N GLU A 479 -41.53 50.70 5.75
CA GLU A 479 -41.05 49.52 5.04
C GLU A 479 -42.04 48.37 5.18
N LYS A 480 -42.60 47.92 4.06
CA LYS A 480 -43.50 46.77 4.04
C LYS A 480 -42.75 45.49 4.42
N GLY A 481 -43.36 44.69 5.30
CA GLY A 481 -42.94 43.33 5.58
C GLY A 481 -43.59 42.31 4.65
N THR A 482 -43.45 41.03 5.00
CA THR A 482 -44.07 39.89 4.32
C THR A 482 -45.43 39.52 4.92
N ASP A 483 -45.80 40.10 6.07
CA ASP A 483 -47.02 39.82 6.82
C ASP A 483 -47.17 38.32 7.13
N LYS A 484 -46.05 37.70 7.54
CA LYS A 484 -45.93 36.27 7.88
C LYS A 484 -44.91 36.06 9.01
N ILE A 485 -44.98 34.88 9.62
CA ILE A 485 -43.90 34.37 10.47
C ILE A 485 -42.74 33.92 9.56
N GLU A 486 -41.56 34.50 9.74
CA GLU A 486 -40.36 34.15 8.96
C GLU A 486 -39.40 33.24 9.73
N THR A 487 -39.49 33.23 11.06
CA THR A 487 -38.64 32.39 11.91
C THR A 487 -39.46 31.91 13.09
N MET A 488 -39.30 30.63 13.43
CA MET A 488 -39.94 30.00 14.58
C MET A 488 -38.94 29.11 15.29
N GLN A 489 -38.81 29.27 16.60
CA GLN A 489 -37.76 28.60 17.37
C GLN A 489 -38.28 28.00 18.66
N LEU A 490 -37.69 26.86 19.03
CA LEU A 490 -37.71 26.30 20.37
C LEU A 490 -36.32 26.50 20.97
N ILE A 491 -36.25 27.13 22.14
CA ILE A 491 -35.00 27.47 22.80
C ILE A 491 -35.02 26.85 24.19
N LEU A 492 -34.04 25.99 24.49
CA LEU A 492 -34.00 25.19 25.71
C LEU A 492 -32.89 25.66 26.64
N TRP A 493 -33.18 25.78 27.93
CA TRP A 493 -32.15 26.03 28.94
C TRP A 493 -31.50 24.72 29.40
N ASN A 494 -30.18 24.61 29.21
CA ASN A 494 -29.43 23.42 29.62
C ASN A 494 -28.75 23.56 31.01
N GLY A 495 -29.00 24.65 31.73
CA GLY A 495 -28.37 24.97 33.01
C GLY A 495 -27.15 25.90 32.92
N THR A 496 -26.55 26.04 31.74
CA THR A 496 -25.38 26.91 31.51
C THR A 496 -25.56 27.91 30.37
N GLY A 497 -26.44 27.60 29.42
CA GLY A 497 -26.74 28.44 28.27
C GLY A 497 -28.02 27.99 27.56
N TRP A 498 -28.41 28.78 26.58
CA TRP A 498 -29.54 28.52 25.69
C TRP A 498 -29.11 27.66 24.49
N GLU A 499 -29.92 26.65 24.17
CA GLU A 499 -29.80 25.82 22.98
C GLU A 499 -30.94 26.14 22.01
N TYR A 500 -30.61 26.48 20.77
CA TYR A 500 -31.56 27.00 19.79
C TYR A 500 -31.88 25.92 18.75
N TYR A 501 -33.17 25.68 18.52
CA TYR A 501 -33.69 24.74 17.54
C TYR A 501 -34.72 25.46 16.66
N ASP A 502 -34.67 25.23 15.35
CA ASP A 502 -35.77 25.63 14.47
C ASP A 502 -36.98 24.74 14.78
N LEU A 503 -38.13 25.36 15.10
CA LEU A 503 -39.29 24.62 15.58
C LEU A 503 -39.80 23.60 14.54
N GLN A 504 -39.60 23.88 13.24
CA GLN A 504 -40.03 23.00 12.15
C GLN A 504 -39.27 21.68 12.10
N ASP A 505 -38.09 21.61 12.73
CA ASP A 505 -37.28 20.38 12.77
C ASP A 505 -37.71 19.44 13.89
N VAL A 506 -38.45 19.95 14.88
CA VAL A 506 -38.77 19.23 16.12
C VAL A 506 -40.25 19.23 16.46
N GLY A 507 -41.08 20.07 15.83
CA GLY A 507 -42.49 20.24 16.12
C GLY A 507 -43.25 20.83 14.94
N PHE A 508 -44.43 21.36 15.22
CA PHE A 508 -45.33 21.89 14.20
C PHE A 508 -45.86 23.25 14.62
N ALA A 509 -46.06 24.13 13.64
CA ALA A 509 -46.81 25.36 13.85
C ALA A 509 -47.56 25.77 12.59
N ALA A 510 -48.72 26.38 12.78
CA ALA A 510 -49.53 26.95 11.71
C ALA A 510 -50.21 28.23 12.21
N TRP A 511 -50.52 29.14 11.32
CA TRP A 511 -51.01 30.45 11.70
C TRP A 511 -51.91 31.07 10.63
N THR A 512 -52.74 32.01 11.03
CA THR A 512 -53.44 32.92 10.12
C THR A 512 -53.05 34.37 10.40
N GLY A 513 -53.15 35.22 9.37
CA GLY A 513 -52.80 36.63 9.46
C GLY A 513 -52.43 37.21 8.10
N SER A 514 -52.41 38.54 8.03
CA SER A 514 -52.00 39.29 6.83
C SER A 514 -51.77 40.76 7.21
N THR A 515 -52.40 41.72 6.53
CA THR A 515 -52.20 43.16 6.73
C THR A 515 -52.60 43.68 8.11
N ASN A 516 -53.40 42.91 8.86
CA ASN A 516 -53.79 43.22 10.23
C ASN A 516 -52.88 42.51 11.25
N GLY A 517 -51.74 41.96 10.84
CA GLY A 517 -50.84 41.20 11.70
C GLY A 517 -51.25 39.74 11.84
N LEU A 518 -50.53 39.02 12.72
CA LEU A 518 -50.91 37.67 13.17
C LEU A 518 -52.33 37.74 13.74
N GLN A 519 -53.15 36.70 13.50
CA GLN A 519 -54.53 36.58 14.01
C GLN A 519 -54.68 35.34 14.88
N THR A 520 -54.13 34.21 14.41
CA THR A 520 -54.11 32.95 15.15
C THR A 520 -52.77 32.26 14.97
N LEU A 521 -52.32 31.54 15.98
CA LEU A 521 -51.14 30.70 15.95
C LEU A 521 -51.44 29.40 16.70
N GLU A 522 -51.08 28.28 16.11
CA GLU A 522 -51.12 26.94 16.71
C GLU A 522 -49.72 26.37 16.71
N ILE A 523 -49.38 25.66 17.78
CA ILE A 523 -48.06 25.10 18.05
C ILE A 523 -48.25 23.70 18.62
N ALA A 524 -47.47 22.74 18.14
CA ALA A 524 -47.36 21.41 18.73
C ALA A 524 -45.88 21.09 18.98
N VAL A 525 -45.52 20.89 20.24
CA VAL A 525 -44.15 20.53 20.67
C VAL A 525 -44.18 19.11 21.25
N PRO A 526 -43.42 18.15 20.70
CA PRO A 526 -43.36 16.82 21.29
C PRO A 526 -42.77 16.86 22.70
N TRP A 527 -43.28 16.03 23.60
CA TRP A 527 -42.75 15.90 24.95
C TRP A 527 -41.27 15.51 24.97
N ASP A 528 -40.84 14.67 24.02
CA ASP A 528 -39.44 14.26 23.89
C ASP A 528 -38.51 15.47 23.64
N ALA A 529 -38.98 16.49 22.92
CA ALA A 529 -38.20 17.73 22.68
C ALA A 529 -38.07 18.58 23.95
N LEU A 530 -38.99 18.45 24.92
CA LEU A 530 -38.94 19.11 26.23
C LEU A 530 -38.25 18.25 27.30
N GLY A 531 -37.75 17.06 26.94
CA GLY A 531 -37.12 16.13 27.89
C GLY A 531 -38.11 15.24 28.65
N GLY A 532 -39.36 15.16 28.22
CA GLY A 532 -40.42 14.31 28.77
C GLY A 532 -41.71 15.07 29.08
N LYS A 533 -42.79 14.32 29.35
CA LYS A 533 -44.10 14.87 29.76
C LYS A 533 -44.06 15.26 31.25
N PRO A 534 -44.20 16.55 31.61
CA PRO A 534 -44.20 17.00 33.00
C PRO A 534 -45.58 16.76 33.66
N GLU A 535 -45.67 16.96 34.99
CA GLU A 535 -46.97 16.91 35.71
C GLU A 535 -47.75 18.23 35.63
N LYS A 536 -47.06 19.33 35.35
CA LYS A 536 -47.62 20.68 35.21
C LYS A 536 -46.69 21.55 34.38
N ILE A 537 -47.24 22.61 33.81
CA ILE A 537 -46.49 23.63 33.09
C ILE A 537 -47.02 25.01 33.48
N ALA A 538 -46.12 25.93 33.76
CA ALA A 538 -46.41 27.35 33.88
C ALA A 538 -46.02 28.01 32.56
N ILE A 539 -46.93 28.80 31.99
CA ILE A 539 -46.76 29.44 30.69
C ILE A 539 -47.18 30.90 30.72
N VAL A 540 -46.42 31.73 30.03
CA VAL A 540 -46.76 33.11 29.69
C VAL A 540 -46.37 33.36 28.24
N THR A 541 -47.14 34.18 27.55
CA THR A 541 -46.79 34.70 26.23
C THR A 541 -46.67 36.22 26.28
N TRP A 542 -45.86 36.80 25.39
CA TRP A 542 -45.69 38.24 25.29
C TRP A 542 -45.43 38.67 23.85
N ILE A 543 -45.58 39.97 23.62
CA ILE A 543 -45.15 40.63 22.38
C ILE A 543 -43.96 41.54 22.68
N THR A 544 -42.97 41.57 21.79
CA THR A 544 -41.79 42.44 21.92
C THR A 544 -41.22 42.83 20.56
N GLY A 545 -40.30 43.78 20.55
CA GLY A 545 -39.53 44.15 19.36
C GLY A 545 -38.50 43.09 18.94
N ALA A 546 -37.80 43.35 17.83
CA ALA A 546 -36.86 42.40 17.23
C ALA A 546 -35.53 42.28 17.99
N ASN A 547 -35.08 43.39 18.57
CA ASN A 547 -33.67 43.65 18.83
C ASN A 547 -33.32 43.42 20.30
N ALA A 548 -32.06 43.06 20.54
CA ALA A 548 -31.52 43.07 21.89
C ALA A 548 -31.68 44.47 22.52
N GLY A 549 -32.18 44.51 23.75
CA GLY A 549 -32.52 45.74 24.45
C GLY A 549 -33.98 46.19 24.36
N ASP A 550 -34.81 45.57 23.51
CA ASP A 550 -36.26 45.81 23.47
C ASP A 550 -36.93 45.21 24.73
N SER A 551 -38.09 45.72 25.13
CA SER A 551 -38.92 45.19 26.23
C SER A 551 -40.22 44.56 25.73
N ALA A 552 -40.95 43.88 26.61
CA ALA A 552 -42.28 43.37 26.31
C ALA A 552 -43.28 44.53 26.29
N VAL A 553 -44.28 44.46 25.41
CA VAL A 553 -45.32 45.51 25.30
C VAL A 553 -46.70 45.04 25.70
N GLU A 554 -46.83 43.72 25.90
CA GLU A 554 -48.05 43.07 26.33
C GLU A 554 -47.72 41.64 26.75
N THR A 555 -48.46 41.12 27.73
CA THR A 555 -48.34 39.75 28.22
C THR A 555 -49.69 39.07 28.34
N LEU A 556 -49.69 37.74 28.24
CA LEU A 556 -50.84 36.90 28.57
C LEU A 556 -50.37 35.68 29.39
N PRO A 557 -50.77 35.53 30.68
CA PRO A 557 -51.63 36.43 31.45
C PRO A 557 -51.12 37.87 31.58
N ASP A 558 -52.05 38.80 31.82
CA ASP A 558 -51.73 40.21 32.05
C ASP A 558 -50.81 40.38 33.26
N ASP A 559 -49.65 41.02 33.06
CA ASP A 559 -48.69 41.33 34.11
C ASP A 559 -48.51 42.86 34.26
N PRO A 560 -48.81 43.44 35.43
CA PRO A 560 -48.65 44.88 35.67
C PRO A 560 -47.23 45.41 35.52
N ALA A 561 -46.21 44.55 35.55
CA ALA A 561 -44.82 44.95 35.30
C ALA A 561 -44.59 45.40 33.85
N VAL A 562 -45.45 44.96 32.92
CA VAL A 562 -45.41 45.26 31.48
C VAL A 562 -46.44 46.32 31.12
N HIS A 563 -46.80 47.19 32.07
CA HIS A 563 -47.70 48.32 31.83
C HIS A 563 -46.93 49.64 31.94
N ASP A 564 -46.96 50.41 30.85
CA ASP A 564 -46.39 51.75 30.73
C ASP A 564 -46.75 52.65 31.93
N LEU A 565 -45.77 53.38 32.45
CA LEU A 565 -46.00 54.52 33.35
C LEU A 565 -46.38 55.81 32.57
N ASP A 566 -45.99 55.93 31.29
CA ASP A 566 -46.28 57.06 30.38
C ASP A 566 -46.30 56.60 28.90
N PRO A 567 -47.19 57.10 28.02
CA PRO A 567 -47.36 56.59 26.65
C PRO A 567 -46.09 56.65 25.78
N GLY A 568 -45.66 55.49 25.27
CA GLY A 568 -44.58 55.36 24.28
C GLY A 568 -43.20 55.01 24.86
N GLN A 569 -43.14 54.57 26.11
CA GLN A 569 -41.91 54.13 26.79
C GLN A 569 -41.71 52.59 26.75
N GLU A 570 -42.78 51.82 26.54
CA GLU A 570 -42.88 50.35 26.63
C GLU A 570 -41.95 49.51 25.75
N TRP A 571 -41.19 50.12 24.85
CA TRP A 571 -40.34 49.36 23.92
C TRP A 571 -38.89 49.25 24.37
N THR A 572 -38.49 49.97 25.43
CA THR A 572 -37.06 50.07 25.82
C THR A 572 -36.77 49.96 27.31
N ASP A 573 -37.79 49.82 28.14
CA ASP A 573 -37.69 49.62 29.59
C ASP A 573 -37.30 48.17 29.92
N ALA A 574 -37.53 47.71 31.15
CA ALA A 574 -37.09 46.39 31.59
C ALA A 574 -38.19 45.71 32.40
N ASP A 575 -38.69 44.59 31.88
CA ASP A 575 -39.81 43.86 32.46
C ASP A 575 -39.33 42.67 33.26
N THR A 576 -39.92 42.46 34.42
CA THR A 576 -39.80 41.21 35.17
C THR A 576 -41.17 40.56 35.28
N ILE A 577 -41.47 39.66 34.34
CA ILE A 577 -42.73 38.96 34.24
C ILE A 577 -42.86 37.98 35.41
N SER A 578 -43.96 38.13 36.15
CA SER A 578 -44.26 37.39 37.37
C SER A 578 -45.52 36.52 37.27
N THR A 579 -46.35 36.79 36.28
CA THR A 579 -47.67 36.17 36.11
C THR A 579 -47.63 35.11 35.02
N PHE A 580 -47.93 33.87 35.40
CA PHE A 580 -47.97 32.71 34.51
C PHE A 580 -49.30 31.98 34.67
N ALA A 581 -49.85 31.47 33.59
CA ALA A 581 -50.94 30.51 33.63
C ALA A 581 -50.38 29.14 34.02
N GLU A 582 -50.95 28.48 35.03
CA GLU A 582 -50.56 27.13 35.41
C GLU A 582 -51.53 26.09 34.86
N VAL A 583 -51.01 25.14 34.10
CA VAL A 583 -51.76 24.04 33.50
C VAL A 583 -51.29 22.72 34.11
N LYS A 584 -52.24 21.92 34.62
CA LYS A 584 -51.93 20.57 35.09
C LYS A 584 -51.93 19.61 33.91
N ILE A 585 -50.86 18.84 33.81
CA ILE A 585 -50.64 17.83 32.77
C ILE A 585 -50.78 16.47 33.47
N SER A 586 -51.96 15.87 33.43
CA SER A 586 -52.30 14.63 34.16
C SER A 586 -52.64 13.47 33.25
#